data_AF-A0A5N6IKB6-F1
#
_entry.id   AF-A0A5N6IKB6-F1
#
_cell.length_a   1.000
_cell.length_b   1.000
_cell.length_c   1.000
_cell.angle_alpha   90.00
_cell.angle_beta   90.00
_cell.angle_gamma   90.00
#
_symmetry.space_group_name_H-M   'P 1'
#
loop_
_entity.id
_entity.type
_entity.pdbx_description
1 polymer ?
#
loop_
_entity_poly.entity_id
_entity_poly.type
_entity_poly.pdbx_seq_one_letter_code
_entity_poly.pdbx_strand_id
1 'polypeptide(L)'
;MAVTTATTTNMVSPSKGSGNIIDTGTGTAHDTVESQEKQVLQQRLLKQQDGKRWLPTALIWEDESAHRLWWEANTLDEFYSIRDEVNLLKRWEQDIARQRPSGINRPLDVTKVVPLLNELEQNGKHVHYYTLDISRKALENVLAKLPASYKVVKYTGLWGTFDNLRAWCGNIQEPKWFLTLGSISGNDEFQIAINELKKLVWRSYNDVNDCWHRMIRNGLALSNKVLGHEWYRPEDWEVIGVCHRRSPTLTHRCVARATEWFIVNR
;
A
#
# COMPACT_ATOMS: atom_id res chain seq x y z
N MET A 1 33.72 -6.40 4.30
CA MET A 1 32.73 -5.67 3.48
C MET A 1 31.99 -6.69 2.63
N ALA A 2 30.78 -7.07 3.02
CA ALA A 2 29.93 -7.91 2.20
C ALA A 2 29.02 -6.99 1.38
N VAL A 3 29.28 -6.90 0.08
CA VAL A 3 28.41 -6.22 -0.86
C VAL A 3 27.18 -7.10 -1.03
N THR A 4 26.07 -6.71 -0.41
CA THR A 4 24.77 -7.33 -0.65
C THR A 4 24.34 -6.94 -2.06
N THR A 5 24.56 -7.83 -3.02
CA THR A 5 23.99 -7.74 -4.37
C THR A 5 22.48 -7.75 -4.24
N ALA A 6 21.85 -6.61 -4.53
CA ALA A 6 20.41 -6.52 -4.72
C ALA A 6 20.02 -7.47 -5.87
N THR A 7 19.27 -8.51 -5.56
CA THR A 7 18.64 -9.37 -6.56
C THR A 7 17.64 -8.51 -7.33
N THR A 8 18.04 -7.99 -8.48
CA THR A 8 17.10 -7.43 -9.46
C THR A 8 16.25 -8.58 -9.97
N THR A 9 15.10 -8.79 -9.33
CA THR A 9 13.99 -9.53 -9.93
C THR A 9 13.64 -8.83 -11.22
N ASN A 10 13.87 -9.49 -12.36
CA ASN A 10 13.42 -9.04 -13.67
C ASN A 10 11.91 -8.83 -13.59
N MET A 11 11.47 -7.59 -13.39
CA MET A 11 10.05 -7.28 -13.28
C MET A 11 9.39 -7.50 -14.64
N VAL A 12 8.39 -8.38 -14.67
CA VAL A 12 7.68 -8.76 -15.90
C VAL A 12 6.87 -7.58 -16.42
N SER A 13 7.03 -7.26 -17.71
CA SER A 13 6.32 -6.16 -18.38
C SER A 13 4.81 -6.35 -18.37
N PRO A 14 4.01 -5.25 -18.39
CA PRO A 14 2.56 -5.34 -18.50
C PRO A 14 2.11 -6.14 -19.75
N SER A 15 1.16 -7.05 -19.55
CA SER A 15 0.51 -7.80 -20.64
C SER A 15 -0.26 -6.83 -21.55
N LYS A 16 -0.27 -7.07 -22.86
CA LYS A 16 -1.14 -6.37 -23.82
C LYS A 16 -2.49 -7.08 -24.04
N GLY A 17 -2.61 -8.34 -23.61
CA GLY A 17 -3.80 -9.18 -23.75
C GLY A 17 -4.64 -9.27 -22.49
N SER A 18 -5.83 -9.89 -22.60
CA SER A 18 -6.74 -10.16 -21.48
C SER A 18 -6.59 -11.58 -20.94
N GLY A 19 -6.83 -11.76 -19.64
CA GLY A 19 -6.92 -13.08 -19.00
C GLY A 19 -5.59 -13.69 -18.58
N ASN A 20 -4.47 -13.01 -18.82
CA ASN A 20 -3.17 -13.47 -18.36
C ASN A 20 -2.99 -13.24 -16.85
N ILE A 21 -2.21 -14.11 -16.20
CA ILE A 21 -1.73 -13.93 -14.82
C ILE A 21 -0.23 -13.70 -14.87
N ILE A 22 0.21 -12.59 -14.27
CA ILE A 22 1.62 -12.23 -14.10
C ILE A 22 2.02 -12.58 -12.66
N ASP A 23 3.03 -13.43 -12.52
CA ASP A 23 3.73 -13.60 -11.26
C ASP A 23 4.58 -12.34 -10.99
N THR A 24 4.26 -11.62 -9.92
CA THR A 24 4.93 -10.36 -9.53
C THR A 24 6.06 -10.57 -8.51
N GLY A 25 6.45 -11.81 -8.25
CA GLY A 25 7.52 -12.20 -7.32
C GLY A 25 7.14 -13.32 -6.34
N THR A 26 6.11 -14.11 -6.62
CA THR A 26 5.57 -15.19 -5.78
C THR A 26 6.16 -16.57 -6.02
N GLY A 27 6.89 -16.80 -7.11
CA GLY A 27 7.53 -18.09 -7.37
C GLY A 27 8.48 -18.58 -6.26
N THR A 28 8.95 -17.70 -5.38
CA THR A 28 9.68 -18.01 -4.14
C THR A 28 8.91 -17.65 -2.87
N ALA A 29 7.69 -17.12 -2.99
CA ALA A 29 6.99 -16.49 -1.87
C ALA A 29 5.99 -17.38 -1.14
N HIS A 30 5.46 -18.47 -1.72
CA HIS A 30 4.52 -19.35 -0.99
C HIS A 30 5.16 -19.90 0.29
N ASP A 31 6.38 -20.41 0.21
CA ASP A 31 7.16 -20.84 1.39
C ASP A 31 7.44 -19.67 2.35
N THR A 32 7.57 -18.44 1.84
CA THR A 32 7.73 -17.25 2.68
C THR A 32 6.44 -16.79 3.34
N VAL A 33 5.26 -16.99 2.73
CA VAL A 33 3.97 -16.63 3.30
C VAL A 33 3.64 -17.57 4.45
N GLU A 34 3.73 -18.88 4.24
CA GLU A 34 3.50 -19.87 5.30
C GLU A 34 4.49 -19.68 6.46
N SER A 35 5.77 -19.44 6.16
CA SER A 35 6.77 -19.18 7.21
C SER A 35 6.56 -17.85 7.94
N GLN A 36 6.11 -16.79 7.24
CA GLN A 36 5.73 -15.52 7.87
C GLN A 36 4.49 -15.71 8.75
N GLU A 37 3.46 -16.41 8.29
CA GLU A 37 2.26 -16.69 9.05
C GLU A 37 2.55 -17.53 10.29
N LYS A 38 3.40 -18.55 10.16
CA LYS A 38 3.90 -19.33 11.29
C LYS A 38 4.64 -18.44 12.29
N GLN A 39 5.48 -17.51 11.82
CA GLN A 39 6.17 -16.56 12.68
C GLN A 39 5.17 -15.63 13.40
N VAL A 40 4.18 -15.09 12.69
CA VAL A 40 3.17 -14.20 13.26
C VAL A 40 2.29 -14.96 14.26
N LEU A 41 1.87 -16.19 13.98
CA LEU A 41 1.16 -17.07 14.92
C LEU A 41 1.98 -17.30 16.18
N GLN A 42 3.26 -17.66 16.03
CA GLN A 42 4.13 -17.85 17.18
C GLN A 42 4.25 -16.59 18.03
N GLN A 43 4.40 -15.42 17.41
CA GLN A 43 4.59 -14.16 18.12
C GLN A 43 3.31 -13.61 18.74
N ARG A 44 2.20 -13.58 17.99
CA ARG A 44 0.96 -12.88 18.35
C ARG A 44 -0.10 -13.77 18.99
N LEU A 45 -0.10 -15.07 18.68
CA LEU A 45 -1.06 -16.02 19.27
C LEU A 45 -0.42 -16.81 20.42
N LEU A 46 0.80 -17.32 20.23
CA LEU A 46 1.40 -18.29 21.15
C LEU A 46 2.28 -17.67 22.25
N LYS A 47 3.09 -16.62 21.93
CA LYS A 47 4.14 -16.08 22.83
C LYS A 47 3.80 -14.74 23.52
N GLN A 48 2.54 -14.31 23.60
CA GLN A 48 2.18 -13.03 24.22
C GLN A 48 2.35 -12.99 25.75
N GLN A 49 2.76 -11.82 26.27
CA GLN A 49 3.10 -11.57 27.68
C GLN A 49 1.98 -10.93 28.52
N ASP A 50 0.93 -10.38 27.91
CA ASP A 50 -0.14 -9.60 28.58
C ASP A 50 -1.49 -10.33 28.64
N GLY A 51 -1.52 -11.61 28.27
CA GLY A 51 -2.71 -12.47 28.34
C GLY A 51 -3.70 -12.32 27.17
N LYS A 52 -3.49 -11.36 26.26
CA LYS A 52 -4.26 -11.28 25.00
C LYS A 52 -3.64 -12.20 23.95
N ARG A 53 -4.46 -12.66 23.01
CA ARG A 53 -4.03 -13.54 21.91
C ARG A 53 -4.69 -13.08 20.62
N TRP A 54 -3.90 -13.00 19.56
CA TRP A 54 -4.36 -12.49 18.27
C TRP A 54 -4.15 -13.53 17.18
N LEU A 55 -5.25 -13.94 16.54
CA LEU A 55 -5.20 -14.74 15.32
C LEU A 55 -5.04 -13.79 14.13
N PRO A 56 -3.99 -13.95 13.31
CA PRO A 56 -3.83 -13.16 12.08
C PRO A 56 -5.03 -13.37 11.14
N THR A 57 -5.61 -12.28 10.65
CA THR A 57 -6.76 -12.33 9.74
C THR A 57 -6.43 -13.00 8.41
N ALA A 58 -5.18 -12.96 7.95
CA ALA A 58 -4.71 -13.62 6.73
C ALA A 58 -5.03 -15.13 6.71
N LEU A 59 -4.91 -15.81 7.85
CA LEU A 59 -5.20 -17.25 7.99
C LEU A 59 -6.68 -17.61 7.79
N ILE A 60 -7.57 -16.63 7.88
CA ILE A 60 -9.00 -16.83 7.64
C ILE A 60 -9.28 -16.92 6.14
N TRP A 61 -8.36 -16.50 5.27
CA TRP A 61 -8.57 -16.33 3.83
C TRP A 61 -7.75 -17.28 2.94
N GLU A 62 -6.97 -18.19 3.53
CA GLU A 62 -5.89 -18.87 2.81
C GLU A 62 -6.38 -20.02 1.90
N ASP A 63 -7.42 -20.75 2.32
CA ASP A 63 -7.81 -22.01 1.69
C ASP A 63 -9.12 -21.94 0.87
N GLU A 64 -9.41 -23.01 0.15
CA GLU A 64 -10.64 -23.11 -0.65
C GLU A 64 -11.91 -23.09 0.20
N SER A 65 -11.83 -23.52 1.46
CA SER A 65 -12.95 -23.50 2.38
C SER A 65 -13.32 -22.06 2.78
N ALA A 66 -12.33 -21.22 3.03
CA ALA A 66 -12.48 -19.79 3.29
C ALA A 66 -13.14 -19.08 2.11
N HIS A 67 -12.68 -19.34 0.89
CA HIS A 67 -13.30 -18.78 -0.32
C HIS A 67 -14.77 -19.21 -0.45
N ARG A 68 -15.09 -20.48 -0.17
CA ARG A 68 -16.47 -20.98 -0.21
C ARG A 68 -17.34 -20.31 0.85
N LEU A 69 -16.87 -20.26 2.10
CA LEU A 69 -17.58 -19.61 3.21
C LEU A 69 -17.81 -18.12 2.95
N TRP A 70 -16.84 -17.45 2.32
CA TRP A 70 -16.98 -16.07 1.87
C TRP A 70 -18.12 -15.91 0.86
N TRP A 71 -18.17 -16.78 -0.16
CA TRP A 71 -19.26 -16.74 -1.13
C TRP A 71 -20.63 -17.05 -0.51
N GLU A 72 -20.70 -18.00 0.42
CA GLU A 72 -21.92 -18.26 1.20
C GLU A 72 -22.37 -17.00 1.97
N ALA A 73 -21.45 -16.37 2.71
CA ALA A 73 -21.72 -15.14 3.47
C ALA A 73 -22.16 -13.97 2.58
N ASN A 74 -21.54 -13.81 1.40
CA ASN A 74 -21.84 -12.73 0.47
C ASN A 74 -23.23 -12.80 -0.16
N THR A 75 -23.87 -13.97 -0.11
CA THR A 75 -25.24 -14.16 -0.63
C THR A 75 -26.33 -13.84 0.40
N LEU A 76 -25.95 -13.59 1.66
CA LEU A 76 -26.87 -13.23 2.72
C LEU A 76 -27.35 -11.78 2.57
N ASP A 77 -28.64 -11.54 2.79
CA ASP A 77 -29.24 -10.20 2.69
C ASP A 77 -28.65 -9.22 3.71
N GLU A 78 -28.23 -9.74 4.86
CA GLU A 78 -27.56 -9.02 5.95
C GLU A 78 -26.14 -8.58 5.56
N PHE A 79 -25.48 -9.30 4.65
CA PHE A 79 -24.14 -8.95 4.16
C PHE A 79 -24.22 -7.91 3.03
N TYR A 80 -24.80 -6.76 3.34
CA TYR A 80 -25.14 -5.71 2.38
C TYR A 80 -23.93 -5.07 1.69
N SER A 81 -22.73 -5.18 2.27
CA SER A 81 -21.56 -4.38 1.87
C SER A 81 -21.21 -4.51 0.39
N ILE A 82 -21.26 -5.73 -0.17
CA ILE A 82 -20.97 -5.96 -1.60
C ILE A 82 -22.10 -5.41 -2.47
N ARG A 83 -23.35 -5.75 -2.14
CA ARG A 83 -24.53 -5.30 -2.88
C ARG A 83 -24.57 -3.78 -2.99
N ASP A 84 -24.38 -3.09 -1.87
CA ASP A 84 -24.50 -1.64 -1.78
C ASP A 84 -23.30 -0.96 -2.47
N GLU A 85 -22.09 -1.51 -2.36
CA GLU A 85 -20.91 -1.03 -3.08
C GLU A 85 -21.07 -1.18 -4.61
N VAL A 86 -21.63 -2.31 -5.07
CA VAL A 86 -21.97 -2.51 -6.50
C VAL A 86 -23.02 -1.52 -6.96
N ASN A 87 -24.07 -1.30 -6.17
CA ASN A 87 -25.12 -0.34 -6.48
C ASN A 87 -24.59 1.09 -6.58
N LEU A 88 -23.63 1.46 -5.72
CA LEU A 88 -22.95 2.75 -5.80
C LEU A 88 -22.09 2.87 -7.05
N LEU A 89 -21.27 1.87 -7.37
CA LEU A 89 -20.44 1.86 -8.57
C LEU A 89 -21.29 1.98 -9.83
N LYS A 90 -22.39 1.22 -9.91
CA LYS A 90 -23.35 1.30 -11.01
C LYS A 90 -24.03 2.65 -11.10
N ARG A 91 -24.48 3.22 -9.97
CA ARG A 91 -25.13 4.54 -9.94
C ARG A 91 -24.25 5.66 -10.49
N TRP A 92 -22.95 5.57 -10.27
CA TRP A 92 -21.98 6.61 -10.64
C TRP A 92 -21.08 6.21 -11.82
N GLU A 93 -21.37 5.10 -12.51
CA GLU A 93 -20.47 4.52 -13.54
C GLU A 93 -20.17 5.50 -14.66
N GLN A 94 -21.16 6.27 -15.11
CA GLN A 94 -21.00 7.29 -16.15
C GLN A 94 -20.09 8.44 -15.69
N ASP A 95 -20.26 8.93 -14.46
CA ASP A 95 -19.47 10.04 -13.92
C ASP A 95 -18.02 9.62 -13.68
N ILE A 96 -17.82 8.37 -13.23
CA ILE A 96 -16.49 7.75 -13.11
C ILE A 96 -15.87 7.61 -14.52
N ALA A 97 -16.60 7.05 -15.49
CA ALA A 97 -16.09 6.82 -16.85
C ALA A 97 -15.77 8.12 -17.64
N ARG A 98 -16.34 9.26 -17.26
CA ARG A 98 -15.96 10.57 -17.82
C ARG A 98 -14.56 11.00 -17.41
N GLN A 99 -14.09 10.57 -16.25
CA GLN A 99 -12.73 10.84 -15.80
C GLN A 99 -11.75 9.99 -16.62
N ARG A 100 -10.64 10.58 -17.10
CA ARG A 100 -9.66 9.93 -17.99
C ARG A 100 -8.43 9.37 -17.27
N PRO A 101 -8.49 8.15 -16.74
CA PRO A 101 -7.26 7.36 -16.61
C PRO A 101 -7.45 5.87 -16.89
N SER A 102 -6.33 5.19 -17.15
CA SER A 102 -6.18 3.73 -17.09
C SER A 102 -6.20 3.27 -15.63
N GLY A 103 -6.59 2.02 -15.30
CA GLY A 103 -6.94 1.65 -13.92
C GLY A 103 -6.27 0.38 -13.41
N ILE A 104 -5.43 0.47 -12.38
CA ILE A 104 -4.97 -0.68 -11.61
C ILE A 104 -5.94 -0.86 -10.43
N ASN A 105 -6.68 -1.96 -10.37
CA ASN A 105 -7.58 -2.18 -9.25
C ASN A 105 -6.91 -3.05 -8.17
N ARG A 106 -7.38 -2.87 -6.93
CA ARG A 106 -7.24 -3.80 -5.81
C ARG A 106 -8.60 -4.46 -5.48
N PRO A 107 -9.14 -5.37 -6.30
CA PRO A 107 -10.31 -6.15 -5.92
C PRO A 107 -9.91 -7.60 -5.63
N LEU A 108 -10.25 -8.05 -4.43
CA LEU A 108 -10.36 -9.49 -4.16
C LEU A 108 -11.60 -10.09 -4.87
N ASP A 109 -12.49 -9.24 -5.38
CA ASP A 109 -13.70 -9.66 -6.10
C ASP A 109 -13.97 -8.76 -7.31
N VAL A 110 -13.70 -9.30 -8.50
CA VAL A 110 -13.90 -8.57 -9.77
C VAL A 110 -15.37 -8.34 -10.09
N THR A 111 -16.31 -9.08 -9.50
CA THR A 111 -17.74 -8.92 -9.78
C THR A 111 -18.22 -7.50 -9.45
N LYS A 112 -17.56 -6.88 -8.46
CA LYS A 112 -17.88 -5.52 -8.02
C LYS A 112 -17.68 -4.46 -9.10
N VAL A 113 -16.71 -4.69 -9.97
CA VAL A 113 -16.31 -3.71 -10.98
C VAL A 113 -16.79 -4.06 -12.37
N VAL A 114 -17.39 -5.23 -12.58
CA VAL A 114 -17.97 -5.61 -13.88
C VAL A 114 -18.91 -4.52 -14.43
N PRO A 115 -19.83 -3.90 -13.65
CA PRO A 115 -20.66 -2.82 -14.18
C PRO A 115 -19.82 -1.64 -14.74
N LEU A 116 -18.82 -1.20 -13.98
CA LEU A 116 -17.92 -0.13 -14.40
C LEU A 116 -17.08 -0.52 -15.63
N LEU A 117 -16.57 -1.74 -15.69
CA LEU A 117 -15.83 -2.24 -16.85
C LEU A 117 -16.71 -2.34 -18.09
N ASN A 118 -17.98 -2.73 -17.94
CA ASN A 118 -18.96 -2.73 -19.02
C ASN A 118 -19.22 -1.32 -19.54
N GLU A 119 -19.39 -0.33 -18.65
CA GLU A 119 -19.58 1.07 -19.03
C GLU A 119 -18.36 1.61 -19.80
N LEU A 120 -17.14 1.30 -19.33
CA LEU A 120 -15.90 1.68 -20.00
C LEU A 120 -15.79 1.06 -21.40
N GLU A 121 -16.12 -0.22 -21.54
CA GLU A 121 -16.14 -0.92 -22.82
C GLU A 121 -17.17 -0.31 -23.79
N GLN A 122 -18.41 -0.06 -23.33
CA GLN A 122 -19.47 0.54 -24.15
C GLN A 122 -19.11 1.94 -24.65
N ASN A 123 -18.37 2.71 -23.86
CA ASN A 123 -17.90 4.04 -24.23
C ASN A 123 -16.55 4.04 -24.99
N GLY A 124 -16.04 2.88 -25.40
CA GLY A 124 -14.78 2.78 -26.16
C GLY A 124 -13.55 3.23 -25.37
N LYS A 125 -13.57 3.15 -24.03
CA LYS A 125 -12.46 3.57 -23.18
C LYS A 125 -11.39 2.49 -23.14
N HIS A 126 -10.21 2.81 -23.67
CA HIS A 126 -9.04 1.95 -23.59
C HIS A 126 -8.48 1.93 -22.16
N VAL A 127 -8.86 0.91 -21.40
CA VAL A 127 -8.43 0.72 -20.01
C VAL A 127 -7.86 -0.69 -19.85
N HIS A 128 -6.74 -0.80 -19.15
CA HIS A 128 -6.22 -2.07 -18.69
C HIS A 128 -6.48 -2.22 -17.20
N TYR A 129 -7.33 -3.17 -16.84
CA TYR A 129 -7.72 -3.52 -15.49
C TYR A 129 -6.77 -4.56 -14.88
N TYR A 130 -6.24 -4.28 -13.70
CA TYR A 130 -5.41 -5.25 -12.98
C TYR A 130 -6.13 -5.69 -11.71
N THR A 131 -6.07 -6.99 -11.40
CA THR A 131 -6.59 -7.58 -10.16
C THR A 131 -5.47 -8.33 -9.46
N LEU A 132 -5.37 -8.23 -8.14
CA LEU A 132 -4.27 -8.81 -7.34
C LEU A 132 -4.82 -9.88 -6.41
N ASP A 133 -4.13 -11.02 -6.32
CA ASP A 133 -4.38 -12.00 -5.26
C ASP A 133 -3.08 -12.76 -4.92
N ILE A 134 -3.01 -13.27 -3.69
CA ILE A 134 -1.95 -14.19 -3.25
C ILE A 134 -2.22 -15.61 -3.73
N SER A 135 -3.47 -15.95 -4.03
CA SER A 135 -3.89 -17.25 -4.55
C SER A 135 -4.06 -17.20 -6.06
N ARG A 136 -3.18 -17.91 -6.78
CA ARG A 136 -3.31 -18.06 -8.24
C ARG A 136 -4.65 -18.68 -8.64
N LYS A 137 -5.12 -19.69 -7.90
CA LYS A 137 -6.42 -20.33 -8.16
C LYS A 137 -7.58 -19.36 -7.99
N ALA A 138 -7.53 -18.48 -6.98
CA ALA A 138 -8.51 -17.41 -6.81
C ALA A 138 -8.50 -16.44 -8.00
N LEU A 139 -7.31 -16.04 -8.49
CA LEU A 139 -7.16 -15.22 -9.71
C LEU A 139 -7.80 -15.88 -10.92
N GLU A 140 -7.54 -17.16 -11.16
CA GLU A 140 -8.12 -17.90 -12.28
C GLU A 140 -9.66 -17.89 -12.20
N ASN A 141 -10.22 -18.16 -11.02
CA ASN A 141 -11.65 -18.16 -10.78
C ASN A 141 -12.30 -16.78 -11.00
N VAL A 142 -11.66 -15.70 -10.54
CA VAL A 142 -12.24 -14.36 -10.69
C VAL A 142 -12.08 -13.86 -12.13
N LEU A 143 -10.94 -14.10 -12.78
CA LEU A 143 -10.72 -13.70 -14.17
C LEU A 143 -11.67 -14.41 -15.13
N ALA A 144 -12.06 -15.66 -14.84
CA ALA A 144 -13.07 -16.40 -15.60
C ALA A 144 -14.47 -15.75 -15.57
N LYS A 145 -14.75 -14.87 -14.60
CA LYS A 145 -16.02 -14.13 -14.52
C LYS A 145 -16.05 -12.87 -15.39
N LEU A 146 -14.91 -12.44 -15.93
CA LEU A 146 -14.84 -11.26 -16.78
C LEU A 146 -15.28 -11.60 -18.22
N PRO A 147 -16.04 -10.71 -18.89
CA PRO A 147 -16.47 -10.93 -20.27
C PRO A 147 -15.30 -11.11 -21.25
N ALA A 148 -15.23 -12.27 -21.90
CA ALA A 148 -14.28 -12.51 -22.99
C ALA A 148 -14.56 -11.67 -24.25
N SER A 149 -15.72 -11.01 -24.31
CA SER A 149 -16.16 -10.15 -25.41
C SER A 149 -15.55 -8.75 -25.39
N TYR A 150 -14.82 -8.35 -24.33
CA TYR A 150 -14.18 -7.04 -24.24
C TYR A 150 -13.16 -6.82 -25.35
N LYS A 151 -13.36 -5.76 -26.14
CA LYS A 151 -12.51 -5.36 -27.26
C LYS A 151 -11.49 -4.33 -26.83
N VAL A 152 -11.90 -3.30 -26.09
CA VAL A 152 -11.03 -2.17 -25.70
C VAL A 152 -10.58 -2.24 -24.25
N VAL A 153 -11.42 -2.77 -23.37
CA VAL A 153 -11.05 -3.10 -21.99
C VAL A 153 -10.17 -4.35 -22.01
N LYS A 154 -9.04 -4.27 -21.33
CA LYS A 154 -8.12 -5.39 -21.12
C LYS A 154 -8.02 -5.70 -19.64
N TYR A 155 -7.68 -6.93 -19.29
CA TYR A 155 -7.53 -7.31 -17.89
C TYR A 155 -6.40 -8.30 -17.62
N THR A 156 -5.78 -8.21 -16.45
CA THR A 156 -4.67 -9.08 -16.05
C THR A 156 -4.70 -9.36 -14.56
N GLY A 157 -4.50 -10.62 -14.19
CA GLY A 157 -4.26 -11.02 -12.81
C GLY A 157 -2.80 -10.78 -12.45
N LEU A 158 -2.57 -10.29 -11.24
CA LEU A 158 -1.26 -10.15 -10.63
C LEU A 158 -1.22 -11.12 -9.47
N TRP A 159 -0.36 -12.13 -9.56
CA TRP A 159 -0.11 -13.07 -8.49
C TRP A 159 0.99 -12.51 -7.61
N GLY A 160 0.65 -12.13 -6.38
CA GLY A 160 1.50 -11.24 -5.58
C GLY A 160 0.89 -10.79 -4.26
N THR A 161 1.76 -10.31 -3.37
CA THR A 161 1.37 -9.52 -2.20
C THR A 161 1.16 -8.04 -2.58
N PHE A 162 0.65 -7.23 -1.66
CA PHE A 162 0.54 -5.78 -1.84
C PHE A 162 1.89 -5.09 -2.09
N ASP A 163 2.96 -5.57 -1.45
CA ASP A 163 4.30 -5.03 -1.66
C ASP A 163 4.80 -5.36 -3.07
N ASN A 164 4.48 -6.56 -3.59
CA ASN A 164 4.76 -6.91 -4.98
C ASN A 164 4.00 -5.99 -5.95
N LEU A 165 2.71 -5.74 -5.71
CA LEU A 165 1.93 -4.79 -6.51
C LEU A 165 2.55 -3.39 -6.45
N ARG A 166 2.96 -2.92 -5.28
CA ARG A 166 3.56 -1.58 -5.11
C ARG A 166 4.84 -1.45 -5.92
N ALA A 167 5.71 -2.45 -5.89
CA ALA A 167 6.95 -2.47 -6.66
C ALA A 167 6.65 -2.56 -8.17
N TRP A 168 5.77 -3.48 -8.56
CA TRP A 168 5.42 -3.74 -9.95
C TRP A 168 4.66 -2.57 -10.62
N CYS A 169 3.86 -1.82 -9.85
CA CYS A 169 3.14 -0.65 -10.34
C CYS A 169 4.05 0.37 -11.02
N GLY A 170 5.35 0.45 -10.68
CA GLY A 170 6.30 1.34 -11.36
C GLY A 170 6.44 1.09 -12.88
N ASN A 171 6.03 -0.08 -13.36
CA ASN A 171 6.14 -0.48 -14.77
C ASN A 171 5.06 0.11 -15.69
N ILE A 172 3.97 0.64 -15.12
CA ILE A 172 2.90 1.27 -15.89
C ILE A 172 3.17 2.78 -15.89
N GLN A 173 3.22 3.42 -17.05
CA GLN A 173 3.56 4.85 -17.15
C GLN A 173 2.32 5.73 -17.29
N GLU A 174 1.21 5.11 -17.70
CA GLU A 174 -0.06 5.77 -17.91
C GLU A 174 -0.71 6.19 -16.58
N PRO A 175 -1.59 7.22 -16.58
CA PRO A 175 -2.35 7.61 -15.40
C PRO A 175 -3.12 6.42 -14.82
N LYS A 176 -3.11 6.26 -13.49
CA LYS A 176 -3.71 5.12 -12.81
C LYS A 176 -4.81 5.54 -11.85
N TRP A 177 -5.89 4.79 -11.85
CA TRP A 177 -6.70 4.63 -10.64
C TRP A 177 -6.13 3.53 -9.76
N PHE A 178 -6.26 3.75 -8.45
CA PHE A 178 -6.18 2.73 -7.42
C PHE A 178 -7.56 2.64 -6.78
N LEU A 179 -8.24 1.52 -6.99
CA LEU A 179 -9.56 1.25 -6.43
C LEU A 179 -9.40 0.32 -5.23
N THR A 180 -9.85 0.75 -4.06
CA THR A 180 -9.76 -0.01 -2.81
C THR A 180 -11.17 -0.34 -2.33
N LEU A 181 -11.71 -1.46 -2.80
CA LEU A 181 -13.11 -1.86 -2.55
C LEU A 181 -13.25 -2.84 -1.38
N GLY A 182 -14.48 -3.07 -0.93
CA GLY A 182 -14.85 -4.03 0.10
C GLY A 182 -14.44 -3.63 1.52
N SER A 183 -14.11 -2.36 1.74
CA SER A 183 -13.63 -1.84 3.03
C SER A 183 -12.44 -2.63 3.61
N ILE A 184 -11.68 -3.37 2.78
CA ILE A 184 -10.60 -4.25 3.26
C ILE A 184 -9.47 -3.46 3.93
N SER A 185 -9.31 -2.17 3.62
CA SER A 185 -8.38 -1.28 4.35
C SER A 185 -8.76 -1.08 5.83
N GLY A 186 -10.00 -1.40 6.20
CA GLY A 186 -10.47 -1.39 7.59
C GLY A 186 -10.16 -2.68 8.36
N ASN A 187 -9.65 -3.73 7.70
CA ASN A 187 -9.29 -4.99 8.35
C ASN A 187 -7.91 -4.93 9.02
N ASP A 188 -7.06 -4.00 8.59
CA ASP A 188 -5.79 -3.75 9.23
C ASP A 188 -5.97 -2.90 10.48
N GLU A 189 -5.13 -3.13 11.50
CA GLU A 189 -5.07 -2.22 12.63
C GLU A 189 -4.76 -0.81 12.11
N PHE A 190 -5.54 0.18 12.55
CA PHE A 190 -5.27 1.62 12.33
C PHE A 190 -3.79 1.98 12.60
N GLN A 191 -3.15 1.22 13.50
CA GLN A 191 -1.74 1.36 13.83
C GLN A 191 -0.78 1.07 12.67
N ILE A 192 -1.09 0.15 11.77
CA ILE A 192 -0.30 -0.14 10.55
C ILE A 192 -0.37 1.05 9.59
N ALA A 193 -1.57 1.55 9.31
CA ALA A 193 -1.77 2.75 8.48
C ALA A 193 -1.05 3.98 9.06
N ILE A 194 -1.13 4.18 10.38
CA ILE A 194 -0.39 5.24 11.09
C ILE A 194 1.12 5.03 11.01
N ASN A 195 1.62 3.79 11.04
CA ASN A 195 3.05 3.52 10.93
C ASN A 195 3.58 3.82 9.52
N GLU A 196 2.83 3.51 8.48
CA GLU A 196 3.19 3.91 7.11
C GLU A 196 3.11 5.44 6.92
N LEU A 197 2.08 6.09 7.47
CA LEU A 197 1.98 7.55 7.48
C LEU A 197 3.18 8.19 8.22
N LYS A 198 3.59 7.63 9.37
CA LYS A 198 4.79 8.07 10.08
C LYS A 198 6.04 8.01 9.21
N LYS A 199 6.23 6.92 8.45
CA LYS A 199 7.38 6.77 7.55
C LYS A 199 7.35 7.81 6.43
N LEU A 200 6.17 8.08 5.85
CA LEU A 200 6.00 9.09 4.80
C LEU A 200 6.29 10.50 5.32
N VAL A 201 5.66 10.88 6.43
CA VAL A 201 5.90 12.18 7.09
C VAL A 201 7.38 12.32 7.45
N TRP A 202 7.98 11.29 8.06
CA TRP A 202 9.39 11.30 8.39
C TRP A 202 10.29 11.57 7.18
N ARG A 203 10.09 10.81 6.08
CA ARG A 203 10.89 10.98 4.85
C ARG A 203 10.71 12.35 4.19
N SER A 204 9.53 12.97 4.34
CA SER A 204 9.27 14.29 3.74
C SER A 204 10.09 15.42 4.36
N TYR A 205 10.50 15.29 5.62
CA TYR A 205 11.30 16.29 6.35
C TYR A 205 12.73 15.82 6.66
N ASN A 206 13.05 14.55 6.38
CA ASN A 206 14.39 13.96 6.50
C ASN A 206 14.78 13.40 5.13
N ASP A 207 14.88 14.28 4.14
CA ASP A 207 15.16 13.90 2.76
C ASP A 207 16.62 13.46 2.58
N VAL A 208 16.87 12.63 1.56
CA VAL A 208 18.20 12.06 1.28
C VAL A 208 19.26 13.11 0.91
N ASN A 209 18.84 14.30 0.50
CA ASN A 209 19.73 15.40 0.13
C ASN A 209 19.89 16.42 1.27
N ASP A 210 19.40 16.10 2.47
CA ASP A 210 19.45 16.93 3.68
C ASP A 210 18.92 18.36 3.46
N CYS A 211 18.01 18.55 2.48
CA CYS A 211 17.51 19.87 2.10
C CYS A 211 16.80 20.56 3.26
N TRP A 212 15.91 19.84 3.96
CA TRP A 212 15.16 20.40 5.08
C TRP A 212 16.06 20.78 6.26
N HIS A 213 17.00 19.93 6.66
CA HIS A 213 17.91 20.26 7.75
C HIS A 213 18.85 21.40 7.40
N ARG A 214 19.33 21.49 6.15
CA ARG A 214 20.09 22.67 5.68
C ARG A 214 19.29 23.96 5.78
N MET A 215 18.00 23.93 5.44
CA MET A 215 17.12 25.09 5.60
C MET A 215 17.01 25.52 7.07
N ILE A 216 16.86 24.58 8.00
CA ILE A 216 16.82 24.88 9.44
C ILE A 216 18.16 25.44 9.94
N ARG A 217 19.29 24.84 9.56
CA ARG A 217 20.64 25.36 9.92
C ARG A 217 20.86 26.78 9.39
N ASN A 218 20.38 27.08 8.18
CA ASN A 218 20.41 28.43 7.63
C ASN A 218 19.60 29.42 8.50
N GLY A 219 18.43 29.01 8.98
CA GLY A 219 17.63 29.81 9.92
C GLY A 219 18.38 30.12 11.22
N LEU A 220 19.06 29.12 11.79
CA LEU A 220 19.89 29.30 12.99
C LEU A 220 21.06 30.28 12.75
N ALA A 221 21.75 30.14 11.62
CA ALA A 221 22.83 31.05 11.23
C ALA A 221 22.31 32.48 10.97
N LEU A 222 21.13 32.63 10.40
CA LEU A 222 20.49 33.94 10.22
C LEU A 222 20.13 34.58 11.58
N SER A 223 19.67 33.79 12.56
CA SER A 223 19.39 34.28 13.91
C SER A 223 20.62 34.91 14.56
N ASN A 224 21.81 34.34 14.34
CA ASN A 224 23.06 34.94 14.81
C ASN A 224 23.25 36.36 14.26
N LYS A 225 23.02 36.54 12.95
CA LYS A 225 23.13 37.85 12.29
C LYS A 225 22.09 38.85 12.79
N VAL A 226 20.85 38.41 12.98
CA VAL A 226 19.75 39.28 13.43
C VAL A 226 19.95 39.71 14.89
N LEU A 227 20.44 38.82 15.74
CA LEU A 227 20.62 39.08 17.17
C LEU A 227 22.00 39.67 17.50
N GLY A 228 22.97 39.64 16.56
CA GLY A 228 24.33 40.14 16.79
C GLY A 228 25.18 39.24 17.69
N HIS A 229 24.86 37.95 17.77
CA HIS A 229 25.54 36.97 18.62
C HIS A 229 25.89 35.71 17.83
N GLU A 230 26.93 34.98 18.23
CA GLU A 230 27.32 33.71 17.60
C GLU A 230 26.89 32.49 18.41
N TRP A 231 25.60 32.42 18.78
CA TRP A 231 25.06 31.32 19.60
C TRP A 231 24.90 30.02 18.82
N TYR A 232 24.53 30.10 17.54
CA TYR A 232 24.26 28.92 16.73
C TYR A 232 25.40 28.62 15.77
N ARG A 233 26.53 28.14 16.29
CA ARG A 233 27.66 27.69 15.45
C ARG A 233 27.40 26.27 14.95
N PRO A 234 27.64 25.94 13.67
CA PRO A 234 27.31 24.63 13.12
C PRO A 234 27.91 23.44 13.88
N GLU A 235 29.09 23.60 14.48
CA GLU A 235 29.79 22.60 15.29
C GLU A 235 29.13 22.33 16.65
N ASP A 236 28.37 23.29 17.16
CA ASP A 236 27.77 23.24 18.49
C ASP A 236 26.37 22.61 18.49
N TRP A 237 25.74 22.49 17.30
CA TRP A 237 24.34 22.11 17.17
C TRP A 237 24.10 21.04 16.12
N GLU A 238 23.49 19.94 16.54
CA GLU A 238 22.96 18.92 15.66
C GLU A 238 21.48 19.20 15.36
N VAL A 239 21.09 19.20 14.08
CA VAL A 239 19.69 19.33 13.68
C VAL A 239 19.14 17.94 13.38
N ILE A 240 18.10 17.53 14.12
CA ILE A 240 17.46 16.22 14.00
C ILE A 240 15.94 16.37 13.84
N GLY A 241 15.33 15.44 13.10
CA GLY A 241 13.89 15.23 13.12
C GLY A 241 13.47 14.44 14.37
N VAL A 242 12.32 14.76 14.95
CA VAL A 242 11.71 13.97 16.03
C VAL A 242 10.21 13.83 15.77
N CYS A 243 9.70 12.60 15.83
CA CYS A 243 8.27 12.32 15.74
C CYS A 243 7.73 11.98 17.14
N HIS A 244 6.78 12.78 17.61
CA HIS A 244 6.06 12.52 18.84
C HIS A 244 4.63 12.09 18.54
N ARG A 245 4.16 11.04 19.22
CA ARG A 245 2.75 10.69 19.24
C ARG A 245 2.13 11.30 20.50
N ARG A 246 1.22 12.25 20.32
CA ARG A 246 0.28 12.66 21.36
C ARG A 246 -1.11 12.36 20.82
N SER A 247 -1.68 11.21 21.21
CA SER A 247 -3.02 10.79 20.77
C SER A 247 -4.00 11.97 20.87
N PRO A 248 -4.75 12.31 19.81
CA PRO A 248 -4.91 11.59 18.53
C PRO A 248 -3.89 11.97 17.43
N THR A 249 -2.96 12.89 17.69
CA THR A 249 -2.06 13.49 16.70
C THR A 249 -0.68 12.84 16.62
N LEU A 250 -0.15 12.77 15.40
CA LEU A 250 1.26 12.58 15.12
C LEU A 250 1.87 13.94 14.77
N THR A 251 2.94 14.34 15.44
CA THR A 251 3.65 15.58 15.16
C THR A 251 5.12 15.30 14.87
N HIS A 252 5.58 15.71 13.69
CA HIS A 252 7.01 15.84 13.39
C HIS A 252 7.50 17.22 13.81
N ARG A 253 8.71 17.30 14.37
CA ARG A 253 9.41 18.55 14.70
C ARG A 253 10.86 18.44 14.28
N CYS A 254 11.43 19.55 13.81
CA CYS A 254 12.88 19.72 13.75
C CYS A 254 13.37 20.26 15.10
N VAL A 255 14.43 19.66 15.64
CA VAL A 255 15.04 20.04 16.91
C VAL A 255 16.51 20.34 16.67
N ALA A 256 16.96 21.52 17.09
CA ALA A 256 18.38 21.82 17.24
C ALA A 256 18.81 21.37 18.64
N ARG A 257 19.67 20.35 18.69
CA ARG A 257 20.20 19.78 19.92
C ARG A 257 21.65 20.21 20.07
N ALA A 258 21.99 20.80 21.22
CA ALA A 258 23.39 21.10 21.52
C ALA A 258 24.20 19.80 21.57
N THR A 259 25.39 19.81 20.98
CA THR A 259 26.31 18.67 21.02
C THR A 259 26.89 18.52 22.43
N GLU A 260 27.25 17.29 22.82
CA GLU A 260 27.88 17.05 24.14
C GLU A 260 29.13 17.91 24.35
N TRP A 261 29.88 18.17 23.28
CA TRP A 261 31.05 19.04 23.33
C TRP A 261 30.69 20.48 23.75
N PHE A 262 29.62 21.06 23.21
CA PHE A 262 29.13 22.38 23.60
C PHE A 262 28.70 22.43 25.06
N ILE A 263 27.97 21.40 25.53
CA ILE A 263 27.47 21.34 26.91
C ILE A 263 28.60 21.25 27.94
N VAL A 264 29.71 20.60 27.59
CA VAL A 264 30.83 20.35 28.51
C VAL A 264 31.89 21.46 28.48
N ASN A 265 32.05 22.19 27.37
CA ASN A 265 33.21 23.07 27.17
C ASN A 265 32.87 24.57 26.98
N ARG A 266 31.61 24.97 27.08
CA ARG A 266 31.18 26.38 27.05
C ARG A 266 30.12 26.65 28.12
#